data_AF-A0A7Y9ZYR7-F1
#
_entry.id   AF-A0A7Y9ZYR7-F1
#
_cell.length_a   1.000
_cell.length_b   1.000
_cell.length_c   1.000
_cell.angle_alpha   90.00
_cell.angle_beta   90.00
_cell.angle_gamma   90.00
#
_symmetry.space_group_name_H-M   'P 1'
#
loop_
_entity.id
_entity.type
_entity.pdbx_description
1 polymer ?
#
loop_
_entity_poly.entity_id
_entity_poly.type
_entity_poly.pdbx_seq_one_letter_code
_entity_poly.pdbx_strand_id
1 'polypeptide(L)'
;MTTTTNAKPASQGGATFLDISGSRKMTNNIATAVVWGAMILAMIPLVWVLWELIARGSGVILNPEWWTASQRGIMNSSAGGGAAHAIVGTFVQTILASIISIPIGIFTAIYLVEYSKGGWLGRITTFMVDILSGVPSIVAALFIFAMWITLFGFGRSGFAVALSLVLLMIPIVVRNTEEMLRVVPMDLREASYALGVPKWKTIARIVLPTALSGIVTGIMLAIARVMGESSPVLVLVGSSSVINWDAFKGSQSSLPLMMLDMYKAGAQPAVLDKLWGAALTLVILIAVLNIAARIVSAKFSVKK
;
A
#
# COMPACT_ATOMS: atom_id res chain seq x y z
N MET A 1 65.37 -46.02 -42.17
CA MET A 1 64.22 -45.35 -42.82
C MET A 1 63.00 -45.62 -41.95
N THR A 2 62.70 -44.72 -41.01
CA THR A 2 61.40 -44.63 -40.30
C THR A 2 61.45 -43.35 -39.46
N THR A 3 60.75 -42.35 -39.99
CA THR A 3 60.59 -40.98 -39.51
C THR A 3 59.86 -40.92 -38.17
N THR A 4 60.40 -40.13 -37.27
CA THR A 4 59.81 -39.67 -36.01
C THR A 4 58.55 -38.84 -36.28
N THR A 5 57.38 -39.34 -35.86
CA THR A 5 56.15 -38.56 -35.83
C THR A 5 56.14 -37.66 -34.59
N ASN A 6 56.62 -36.43 -34.77
CA ASN A 6 56.37 -35.31 -33.87
C ASN A 6 54.87 -34.96 -33.88
N ALA A 7 54.10 -35.53 -32.97
CA ALA A 7 52.77 -35.02 -32.64
C ALA A 7 52.92 -33.78 -31.73
N LYS A 8 52.81 -32.58 -32.31
CA LYS A 8 52.63 -31.34 -31.55
C LYS A 8 51.34 -31.45 -30.71
N PRO A 9 51.34 -31.07 -29.42
CA PRO A 9 50.10 -30.89 -28.69
C PRO A 9 49.36 -29.70 -29.32
N ALA A 10 48.07 -29.88 -29.62
CA ALA A 10 47.22 -28.81 -30.13
C ALA A 10 47.13 -27.69 -29.09
N SER A 11 47.81 -26.58 -29.33
CA SER A 11 47.63 -25.34 -28.56
C SER A 11 46.31 -24.68 -28.98
N GLN A 12 45.19 -25.22 -28.54
CA GLN A 12 43.91 -24.49 -28.52
C GLN A 12 43.80 -23.69 -27.21
N GLY A 13 44.69 -22.72 -27.05
CA GLY A 13 44.49 -21.59 -26.14
C GLY A 13 43.74 -20.47 -26.86
N GLY A 14 42.57 -20.79 -27.43
CA GLY A 14 41.70 -19.77 -28.03
C GLY A 14 40.84 -19.18 -26.94
N ALA A 15 41.04 -17.90 -26.61
CA ALA A 15 40.21 -17.16 -25.69
C ALA A 15 38.73 -17.37 -26.05
N THR A 16 38.00 -18.07 -25.18
CA THR A 16 36.65 -18.59 -25.44
C THR A 16 35.57 -17.51 -25.36
N PHE A 17 35.98 -16.25 -25.21
CA PHE A 17 35.12 -15.06 -25.17
C PHE A 17 35.43 -14.18 -26.38
N LEU A 18 34.52 -14.16 -27.34
CA LEU A 18 34.57 -13.23 -28.47
C LEU A 18 34.45 -11.80 -27.94
N ASP A 19 35.37 -10.92 -28.33
CA ASP A 19 35.32 -9.50 -28.00
C ASP A 19 33.97 -8.89 -28.42
N ILE A 20 33.30 -8.22 -27.49
CA ILE A 20 32.00 -7.60 -27.72
C ILE A 20 32.17 -6.53 -28.80
N SER A 21 31.37 -6.58 -29.88
CA SER A 21 31.48 -5.63 -30.98
C SER A 21 31.37 -4.19 -30.49
N GLY A 22 32.22 -3.28 -31.01
CA GLY A 22 32.28 -1.88 -30.57
C GLY A 22 30.93 -1.15 -30.66
N SER A 23 30.11 -1.49 -31.66
CA SER A 23 28.73 -1.00 -31.81
C SER A 23 27.85 -1.43 -30.63
N ARG A 24 27.89 -2.72 -30.22
CA ARG A 24 27.14 -3.21 -29.05
C ARG A 24 27.60 -2.53 -27.76
N LYS A 25 28.90 -2.29 -27.60
CA LYS A 25 29.45 -1.56 -26.45
C LYS A 25 28.97 -0.11 -26.40
N MET A 26 28.94 0.58 -27.54
CA MET A 26 28.44 1.95 -27.64
C MET A 26 26.94 2.03 -27.37
N THR A 27 26.12 1.17 -27.98
CA THR A 27 24.68 1.11 -27.72
C THR A 27 24.38 0.82 -26.25
N ASN A 28 25.12 -0.12 -25.64
CA ASN A 28 24.98 -0.42 -24.21
C ASN A 28 25.29 0.80 -23.32
N ASN A 29 26.36 1.54 -23.64
CA ASN A 29 26.74 2.72 -22.86
C ASN A 29 25.74 3.86 -23.02
N ILE A 30 25.24 4.10 -24.25
CA ILE A 30 24.19 5.09 -24.51
C ILE A 30 22.90 4.70 -23.77
N ALA A 31 22.45 3.45 -23.88
CA ALA A 31 21.26 2.96 -23.18
C ALA A 31 21.42 3.12 -21.65
N THR A 32 22.60 2.80 -21.11
CA THR A 32 22.90 2.98 -19.68
C THR A 32 22.83 4.46 -19.28
N ALA A 33 23.43 5.37 -20.07
CA ALA A 33 23.38 6.80 -19.80
C ALA A 33 21.95 7.36 -19.85
N VAL A 34 21.15 6.91 -20.83
CA VAL A 34 19.72 7.29 -20.94
C VAL A 34 18.93 6.80 -19.74
N VAL A 35 19.13 5.56 -19.29
CA VAL A 35 18.46 5.00 -18.10
C VAL A 35 18.84 5.79 -16.84
N TRP A 36 20.11 6.10 -16.63
CA TRP A 36 20.55 6.92 -15.49
C TRP A 36 20.02 8.35 -15.57
N GLY A 37 20.01 8.97 -16.76
CA GLY A 37 19.44 10.30 -16.97
C GLY A 37 17.95 10.35 -16.66
N ALA A 38 17.19 9.35 -17.12
CA ALA A 38 15.76 9.22 -16.82
C ALA A 38 15.50 8.98 -15.33
N MET A 39 16.32 8.15 -14.67
CA MET A 39 16.22 7.91 -13.23
C MET A 39 16.46 9.20 -12.43
N ILE A 40 17.49 9.98 -12.76
CA ILE A 40 17.77 11.26 -12.09
C ILE A 40 16.61 12.24 -12.29
N LEU A 41 16.11 12.35 -13.52
CA LEU A 41 14.99 13.23 -13.83
C LEU A 41 13.73 12.86 -13.03
N ALA A 42 13.45 11.56 -12.86
CA ALA A 42 12.35 11.09 -12.02
C ALA A 42 12.56 11.33 -10.52
N MET A 43 13.82 11.33 -10.05
CA MET A 43 14.15 11.57 -8.64
C MET A 43 14.02 13.04 -8.22
N ILE A 44 14.22 13.99 -9.14
CA ILE A 44 14.13 15.43 -8.85
C ILE A 44 12.78 15.82 -8.18
N PRO A 45 11.61 15.56 -8.78
CA PRO A 45 10.33 15.93 -8.16
C PRO A 45 10.08 15.17 -6.85
N LEU A 46 10.51 13.91 -6.75
CA LEU A 46 10.35 13.12 -5.52
C LEU A 46 11.14 13.73 -4.36
N VAL A 47 12.42 14.02 -4.56
CA VAL A 47 13.27 14.64 -3.54
C VAL A 47 12.76 16.03 -3.19
N TRP A 48 12.33 16.80 -4.19
CA TRP A 48 11.79 18.14 -3.96
C TRP A 48 10.52 18.12 -3.11
N VAL A 49 9.54 17.26 -3.42
CA VAL A 49 8.30 17.15 -2.64
C VAL A 49 8.59 16.70 -1.20
N LEU A 50 9.49 15.73 -1.03
CA LEU A 50 9.90 15.29 0.32
C LEU A 50 10.60 16.40 1.10
N TRP A 51 11.49 17.14 0.46
CA TRP A 51 12.16 18.29 1.06
C TRP A 51 11.16 19.35 1.49
N GLU A 52 10.25 19.74 0.60
CA GLU A 52 9.23 20.77 0.86
C GLU A 52 8.30 20.35 2.01
N LEU A 53 7.88 19.09 2.02
CA LEU A 53 7.04 18.50 3.05
C LEU A 53 7.72 18.57 4.43
N ILE A 54 9.00 18.22 4.51
CA ILE A 54 9.76 18.24 5.76
C ILE A 54 10.03 19.69 6.19
N ALA A 55 10.47 20.54 5.27
CA ALA A 55 10.80 21.94 5.54
C ALA A 55 9.60 22.72 6.08
N ARG A 56 8.41 22.53 5.51
CA ARG A 56 7.19 23.23 5.93
C ARG A 56 6.43 22.54 7.05
N GLY A 57 6.43 21.20 7.08
CA GLY A 57 5.66 20.44 8.07
C GLY A 57 6.33 20.33 9.45
N SER A 58 7.66 20.41 9.51
CA SER A 58 8.41 20.20 10.76
C SER A 58 8.09 21.22 11.86
N GLY A 59 7.79 22.47 11.49
CA GLY A 59 7.54 23.54 12.47
C GLY A 59 6.40 23.24 13.44
N VAL A 60 5.32 22.62 12.98
CA VAL A 60 4.16 22.31 13.85
C VAL A 60 4.33 20.99 14.58
N ILE A 61 4.91 19.98 13.92
CA ILE A 61 5.05 18.61 14.45
C ILE A 61 5.98 18.54 15.67
N LEU A 62 6.96 19.44 15.78
CA LEU A 62 7.85 19.49 16.93
C LEU A 62 7.16 19.94 18.22
N ASN A 63 5.99 20.58 18.13
CA ASN A 63 5.22 20.97 19.29
C ASN A 63 4.43 19.77 19.83
N PRO A 64 4.55 19.42 21.13
CA PRO A 64 3.80 18.32 21.72
C PRO A 64 2.28 18.47 21.57
N GLU A 65 1.78 19.72 21.58
CA GLU A 65 0.38 20.05 21.37
C GLU A 65 -0.17 19.49 20.05
N TRP A 66 0.67 19.40 19.01
CA TRP A 66 0.26 18.87 17.71
C TRP A 66 -0.30 17.44 17.80
N TRP A 67 0.30 16.63 18.69
CA TRP A 67 -0.02 15.21 18.82
C TRP A 67 -1.14 14.94 19.83
N THR A 68 -1.34 15.82 20.81
CA THR A 68 -2.29 15.61 21.91
C THR A 68 -3.55 16.44 21.78
N ALA A 69 -3.49 17.61 21.16
CA ALA A 69 -4.62 18.52 21.02
C ALA A 69 -5.39 18.30 19.71
N SER A 70 -6.59 18.87 19.67
CA SER A 70 -7.43 18.91 18.48
C SER A 70 -7.57 20.34 17.97
N GLN A 71 -8.32 20.54 16.88
CA GLN A 71 -8.66 21.88 16.39
C GLN A 71 -9.94 22.43 17.04
N ARG A 72 -10.50 21.74 18.04
CA ARG A 72 -11.72 22.16 18.73
C ARG A 72 -11.49 23.50 19.44
N GLY A 73 -12.31 24.50 19.10
CA GLY A 73 -12.27 25.82 19.73
C GLY A 73 -11.15 26.73 19.22
N ILE A 74 -10.42 26.32 18.19
CA ILE A 74 -9.34 27.09 17.58
C ILE A 74 -9.79 27.55 16.20
N MET A 75 -9.67 28.84 15.92
CA MET A 75 -9.95 29.36 14.59
C MET A 75 -8.89 28.85 13.61
N ASN A 76 -9.28 28.43 12.40
CA ASN A 76 -8.33 27.89 11.41
C ASN A 76 -7.16 28.85 11.16
N SER A 77 -7.46 30.15 11.08
CA SER A 77 -6.53 31.28 10.92
C SER A 77 -5.57 31.54 12.09
N SER A 78 -5.85 31.00 13.27
CA SER A 78 -5.01 31.20 14.46
C SER A 78 -3.93 30.13 14.54
N ALA A 79 -2.74 30.53 14.98
CA ALA A 79 -1.66 29.60 15.30
C ALA A 79 -2.06 28.66 16.45
N GLY A 80 -1.45 27.47 16.49
CA GLY A 80 -1.70 26.45 17.52
C GLY A 80 -2.72 25.39 17.10
N GLY A 81 -3.08 24.54 18.06
CA GLY A 81 -3.96 23.38 17.83
C GLY A 81 -3.24 22.15 17.30
N GLY A 82 -3.89 21.00 17.43
CA GLY A 82 -3.30 19.71 17.06
C GLY A 82 -4.10 18.90 16.06
N ALA A 83 -3.45 17.85 15.56
CA ALA A 83 -3.99 16.88 14.62
C ALA A 83 -4.51 15.60 15.30
N ALA A 84 -4.55 15.54 16.64
CA ALA A 84 -4.93 14.31 17.35
C ALA A 84 -6.28 13.74 16.88
N HIS A 85 -7.28 14.60 16.67
CA HIS A 85 -8.60 14.21 16.16
C HIS A 85 -8.54 13.52 14.77
N ALA A 86 -7.69 14.04 13.87
CA ALA A 86 -7.51 13.51 12.53
C ALA A 86 -6.63 12.24 12.52
N ILE A 87 -5.62 12.17 13.40
CA ILE A 87 -4.76 10.99 13.58
C ILE A 87 -5.61 9.81 14.08
N VAL A 88 -6.35 10.02 15.18
CA VAL A 88 -7.25 9.01 15.75
C VAL A 88 -8.22 8.53 14.69
N GLY A 89 -8.81 9.47 13.95
CA GLY A 89 -9.81 9.13 12.97
C GLY A 89 -9.27 8.34 11.79
N THR A 90 -8.11 8.71 11.24
CA THR A 90 -7.40 7.93 10.22
C THR A 90 -7.10 6.52 10.73
N PHE A 91 -6.59 6.36 11.95
CA PHE A 91 -6.25 5.04 12.49
C PHE A 91 -7.47 4.16 12.69
N VAL A 92 -8.50 4.65 13.36
CA VAL A 92 -9.70 3.86 13.66
C VAL A 92 -10.40 3.42 12.37
N GLN A 93 -10.56 4.31 11.38
CA GLN A 93 -11.13 3.97 10.07
C GLN A 93 -10.28 2.92 9.34
N THR A 94 -8.96 3.10 9.31
CA THR A 94 -8.04 2.19 8.63
C THR A 94 -8.00 0.81 9.29
N ILE A 95 -7.98 0.75 10.62
CA ILE A 95 -7.96 -0.51 11.36
C ILE A 95 -9.24 -1.28 11.11
N LEU A 96 -10.40 -0.62 11.17
CA LEU A 96 -11.69 -1.25 10.88
C LEU A 96 -11.75 -1.78 9.45
N ALA A 97 -11.33 -0.97 8.48
CA ALA A 97 -11.25 -1.41 7.09
C ALA A 97 -10.30 -2.60 6.91
N SER A 98 -9.14 -2.56 7.57
CA SER A 98 -8.13 -3.63 7.50
C SER A 98 -8.62 -4.94 8.10
N ILE A 99 -9.28 -4.90 9.28
CA ILE A 99 -9.83 -6.09 9.95
C ILE A 99 -10.85 -6.82 9.06
N ILE A 100 -11.60 -6.07 8.23
CA ILE A 100 -12.62 -6.64 7.34
C ILE A 100 -11.98 -7.06 6.00
N SER A 101 -11.26 -6.17 5.34
CA SER A 101 -10.76 -6.36 3.98
C SER A 101 -9.60 -7.34 3.90
N ILE A 102 -8.71 -7.39 4.90
CA ILE A 102 -7.53 -8.28 4.84
C ILE A 102 -7.95 -9.75 4.83
N PRO A 103 -8.78 -10.24 5.78
CA PRO A 103 -9.22 -11.63 5.74
C PRO A 103 -10.00 -11.95 4.45
N ILE A 104 -10.96 -11.11 4.07
CA ILE A 104 -11.76 -11.31 2.86
C ILE A 104 -10.85 -11.39 1.63
N GLY A 105 -9.90 -10.47 1.51
CA GLY A 105 -8.98 -10.43 0.38
C GLY A 105 -8.06 -11.65 0.31
N ILE A 106 -7.49 -12.06 1.45
CA ILE A 106 -6.61 -13.24 1.52
C ILE A 106 -7.39 -14.51 1.18
N PHE A 107 -8.56 -14.73 1.77
CA PHE A 107 -9.36 -15.94 1.50
C PHE A 107 -9.86 -15.99 0.05
N THR A 108 -10.24 -14.84 -0.51
CA THR A 108 -10.62 -14.74 -1.92
C THR A 108 -9.44 -15.08 -2.84
N ALA A 109 -8.24 -14.57 -2.55
CA ALA A 109 -7.03 -14.90 -3.30
C ALA A 109 -6.65 -16.38 -3.18
N ILE A 110 -6.75 -16.97 -1.98
CA ILE A 110 -6.55 -18.42 -1.79
C ILE A 110 -7.54 -19.21 -2.64
N TYR A 111 -8.82 -18.84 -2.64
CA TYR A 111 -9.81 -19.47 -3.48
C TYR A 111 -9.46 -19.36 -4.97
N LEU A 112 -9.10 -18.17 -5.45
CA LEU A 112 -8.77 -17.92 -6.85
C LEU A 112 -7.53 -18.69 -7.32
N VAL A 113 -6.48 -18.77 -6.49
CA VAL A 113 -5.23 -19.44 -6.87
C VAL A 113 -5.31 -20.95 -6.68
N GLU A 114 -5.83 -21.40 -5.54
CA GLU A 114 -5.73 -22.81 -5.18
C GLU A 114 -6.98 -23.60 -5.58
N TYR A 115 -8.19 -23.02 -5.57
CA TYR A 115 -9.44 -23.78 -5.72
C TYR A 115 -10.16 -23.57 -7.06
N SER A 116 -10.15 -22.34 -7.59
CA SER A 116 -10.94 -21.94 -8.77
C SER A 116 -10.67 -22.80 -10.01
N LYS A 117 -9.40 -23.13 -10.29
CA LYS A 117 -8.95 -23.83 -11.51
C LYS A 117 -9.53 -23.22 -12.83
N GLY A 118 -9.83 -21.92 -12.84
CA GLY A 118 -10.43 -21.25 -14.01
C GLY A 118 -11.94 -21.50 -14.19
N GLY A 119 -12.63 -22.02 -13.17
CA GLY A 119 -14.07 -22.24 -13.17
C GLY A 119 -14.88 -20.94 -13.35
N TRP A 120 -16.17 -21.09 -13.66
CA TRP A 120 -17.09 -19.96 -13.87
C TRP A 120 -17.12 -18.99 -12.67
N LEU A 121 -17.21 -19.52 -11.45
CA LEU A 121 -17.17 -18.71 -10.22
C LEU A 121 -15.88 -17.90 -10.10
N GLY A 122 -14.72 -18.50 -10.39
CA GLY A 122 -13.44 -17.79 -10.36
C GLY A 122 -13.38 -16.63 -11.36
N ARG A 123 -13.86 -16.85 -12.60
CA ARG A 123 -13.92 -15.78 -13.62
C ARG A 123 -14.84 -14.64 -13.19
N ILE A 124 -16.00 -14.94 -12.58
CA ILE A 124 -16.90 -13.92 -12.04
C ILE A 124 -16.24 -13.16 -10.90
N THR A 125 -15.61 -13.85 -9.96
CA THR A 125 -14.93 -13.21 -8.83
C THR A 125 -13.83 -12.27 -9.30
N THR A 126 -12.98 -12.70 -10.24
CA THR A 126 -11.96 -11.83 -10.85
C THR A 126 -12.60 -10.62 -11.53
N PHE A 127 -13.65 -10.82 -12.34
CA PHE A 127 -14.35 -9.72 -13.00
C PHE A 127 -14.97 -8.72 -12.00
N MET A 128 -15.55 -9.20 -10.89
CA MET A 128 -16.05 -8.33 -9.83
C MET A 128 -14.92 -7.53 -9.17
N VAL A 129 -13.80 -8.18 -8.85
CA VAL A 129 -12.61 -7.51 -8.28
C VAL A 129 -12.05 -6.45 -9.23
N ASP A 130 -12.03 -6.72 -10.53
CA ASP A 130 -11.59 -5.77 -11.56
C ASP A 130 -12.56 -4.57 -11.65
N ILE A 131 -13.87 -4.81 -11.57
CA ILE A 131 -14.85 -3.72 -11.48
C ILE A 131 -14.59 -2.86 -10.26
N LEU A 132 -14.46 -3.46 -9.06
CA LEU A 132 -14.20 -2.70 -7.83
C LEU A 132 -12.92 -1.86 -7.93
N SER A 133 -11.89 -2.37 -8.61
CA SER A 133 -10.63 -1.64 -8.86
C SER A 133 -10.82 -0.42 -9.77
N GLY A 134 -11.77 -0.49 -10.71
CA GLY A 134 -12.10 0.59 -11.64
C GLY A 134 -13.06 1.64 -11.09
N VAL A 135 -13.73 1.38 -9.95
CA VAL A 135 -14.67 2.33 -9.34
C VAL A 135 -13.91 3.51 -8.73
N PRO A 136 -14.24 4.76 -9.10
CA PRO A 136 -13.66 5.94 -8.43
C PRO A 136 -14.01 5.97 -6.94
N SER A 137 -13.08 6.42 -6.08
CA SER A 137 -13.29 6.38 -4.62
C SER A 137 -14.50 7.20 -4.15
N ILE A 138 -14.82 8.29 -4.84
CA ILE A 138 -16.03 9.09 -4.55
C ILE A 138 -17.33 8.33 -4.84
N VAL A 139 -17.33 7.45 -5.84
CA VAL A 139 -18.52 6.66 -6.20
C VAL A 139 -18.79 5.61 -5.13
N ALA A 140 -17.74 4.95 -4.63
CA ALA A 140 -17.86 4.04 -3.49
C ALA A 140 -18.39 4.76 -2.24
N ALA A 141 -17.93 5.99 -1.99
CA ALA A 141 -18.42 6.82 -0.89
C ALA A 141 -19.90 7.18 -1.02
N LEU A 142 -20.34 7.61 -2.22
CA LEU A 142 -21.73 7.94 -2.50
C LEU A 142 -22.65 6.72 -2.41
N PHE A 143 -22.19 5.55 -2.83
CA PHE A 143 -22.91 4.29 -2.66
C PHE A 143 -23.16 3.99 -1.18
N ILE A 144 -22.11 4.06 -0.35
CA ILE A 144 -22.26 3.85 1.09
C ILE A 144 -23.12 4.95 1.72
N PHE A 145 -23.03 6.20 1.25
CA PHE A 145 -23.87 7.29 1.74
C PHE A 145 -25.34 6.98 1.50
N ALA A 146 -25.71 6.61 0.27
CA ALA A 146 -27.09 6.29 -0.08
C ALA A 146 -27.61 5.07 0.70
N MET A 147 -26.80 4.03 0.87
CA MET A 147 -27.20 2.83 1.60
C MET A 147 -27.27 3.06 3.12
N TRP A 148 -26.24 3.67 3.71
CA TRP A 148 -26.11 3.82 5.16
C TRP A 148 -26.99 4.93 5.72
N ILE A 149 -26.98 6.11 5.08
CA ILE A 149 -27.64 7.30 5.59
C ILE A 149 -29.05 7.40 5.02
N THR A 150 -29.20 7.30 3.70
CA THR A 150 -30.51 7.50 3.06
C THR A 150 -31.45 6.32 3.25
N LEU A 151 -30.97 5.09 3.04
CA LEU A 151 -31.82 3.89 3.10
C LEU A 151 -32.02 3.37 4.53
N PHE A 152 -30.95 3.24 5.32
CA PHE A 152 -31.06 2.74 6.71
C PHE A 152 -31.31 3.82 7.76
N GLY A 153 -31.22 5.11 7.40
CA GLY A 153 -31.47 6.22 8.33
C GLY A 153 -30.39 6.39 9.38
N PHE A 154 -29.21 5.78 9.21
CA PHE A 154 -28.12 5.92 10.17
C PHE A 154 -27.41 7.28 10.02
N GLY A 155 -26.81 7.75 11.11
CA GLY A 155 -26.02 8.98 11.11
C GLY A 155 -24.68 8.83 10.41
N ARG A 156 -24.06 9.98 10.15
CA ARG A 156 -22.65 10.06 9.75
C ARG A 156 -21.75 9.47 10.84
N SER A 157 -20.79 8.63 10.43
CA SER A 157 -19.95 7.88 11.36
C SER A 157 -18.63 7.47 10.73
N GLY A 158 -17.60 7.24 11.55
CA GLY A 158 -16.32 6.67 11.11
C GLY A 158 -16.46 5.24 10.56
N PHE A 159 -17.48 4.50 10.99
CA PHE A 159 -17.77 3.15 10.52
C PHE A 159 -18.30 3.17 9.08
N ALA A 160 -19.18 4.12 8.75
CA ALA A 160 -19.61 4.31 7.36
C ALA A 160 -18.41 4.57 6.44
N VAL A 161 -17.46 5.42 6.87
CA VAL A 161 -16.19 5.62 6.16
C VAL A 161 -15.44 4.31 6.03
N ALA A 162 -15.26 3.55 7.11
CA ALA A 162 -14.57 2.26 7.05
C ALA A 162 -15.22 1.30 6.02
N LEU A 163 -16.55 1.25 5.92
CA LEU A 163 -17.24 0.44 4.90
C LEU A 163 -16.91 0.87 3.46
N SER A 164 -16.81 2.17 3.20
CA SER A 164 -16.39 2.66 1.88
C SER A 164 -14.93 2.33 1.58
N LEU A 165 -14.05 2.43 2.59
CA LEU A 165 -12.64 2.05 2.47
C LEU A 165 -12.50 0.53 2.25
N VAL A 166 -13.39 -0.29 2.82
CA VAL A 166 -13.42 -1.74 2.59
C VAL A 166 -13.58 -2.06 1.11
N LEU A 167 -14.51 -1.39 0.42
CA LEU A 167 -14.74 -1.57 -1.03
C LEU A 167 -13.48 -1.26 -1.86
N LEU A 168 -12.70 -0.25 -1.45
CA LEU A 168 -11.47 0.14 -2.14
C LEU A 168 -10.28 -0.75 -1.78
N MET A 169 -10.24 -1.28 -0.56
CA MET A 169 -9.12 -2.06 -0.05
C MET A 169 -9.16 -3.52 -0.49
N ILE A 170 -10.34 -4.13 -0.57
CA ILE A 170 -10.52 -5.54 -1.00
C ILE A 170 -9.77 -5.83 -2.31
N PRO A 171 -9.99 -5.12 -3.43
CA PRO A 171 -9.35 -5.49 -4.69
C PRO A 171 -7.82 -5.46 -4.62
N ILE A 172 -7.26 -4.49 -3.88
CA ILE A 172 -5.82 -4.36 -3.70
C ILE A 172 -5.26 -5.55 -2.93
N VAL A 173 -5.90 -5.94 -1.83
CA VAL A 173 -5.47 -7.10 -1.04
C VAL A 173 -5.61 -8.40 -1.82
N VAL A 174 -6.73 -8.58 -2.55
CA VAL A 174 -6.95 -9.77 -3.38
C VAL A 174 -5.83 -9.91 -4.41
N ARG A 175 -5.58 -8.85 -5.19
CA ARG A 175 -4.60 -8.89 -6.28
C ARG A 175 -3.18 -9.13 -5.78
N ASN A 176 -2.78 -8.39 -4.76
CA ASN A 176 -1.45 -8.54 -4.17
C ASN A 176 -1.27 -9.95 -3.59
N THR A 177 -2.29 -10.50 -2.92
CA THR A 177 -2.20 -11.85 -2.36
C THR A 177 -2.18 -12.92 -3.46
N GLU A 178 -3.00 -12.77 -4.51
CA GLU A 178 -3.07 -13.68 -5.65
C GLU A 178 -1.71 -13.77 -6.37
N GLU A 179 -1.09 -12.63 -6.63
CA GLU A 179 0.24 -12.57 -7.26
C GLU A 179 1.29 -13.26 -6.40
N MET A 180 1.28 -13.03 -5.08
CA MET A 180 2.26 -13.64 -4.18
C MET A 180 2.06 -15.15 -4.00
N LEU A 181 0.82 -15.64 -4.00
CA LEU A 181 0.53 -17.08 -3.95
C LEU A 181 0.98 -17.80 -5.23
N ARG A 182 0.89 -17.15 -6.39
CA ARG A 182 1.36 -17.70 -7.68
C ARG A 182 2.88 -17.84 -7.77
N VAL A 183 3.63 -17.04 -7.01
CA VAL A 183 5.11 -17.13 -6.96
C VAL A 183 5.57 -18.43 -6.30
N VAL A 184 4.75 -19.06 -5.46
CA VAL A 184 5.11 -20.33 -4.81
C VAL A 184 5.21 -21.44 -5.87
N PRO A 185 6.33 -22.18 -5.95
CA PRO A 185 6.51 -23.27 -6.92
C PRO A 185 5.48 -24.41 -6.77
N MET A 186 5.12 -25.07 -7.88
CA MET A 186 4.21 -26.21 -7.86
C MET A 186 4.84 -27.43 -7.17
N ASP A 187 6.16 -27.62 -7.33
CA ASP A 187 6.91 -28.75 -6.75
C ASP A 187 6.74 -28.87 -5.23
N LEU A 188 6.68 -27.73 -4.51
CA LEU A 188 6.43 -27.71 -3.07
C LEU A 188 5.03 -28.23 -2.72
N ARG A 189 4.04 -27.96 -3.57
CA ARG A 189 2.66 -28.44 -3.39
C ARG A 189 2.58 -29.93 -3.66
N GLU A 190 3.16 -30.40 -4.77
CA GLU A 190 3.17 -31.80 -5.17
C GLU A 190 3.91 -32.69 -4.17
N ALA A 191 5.06 -32.24 -3.68
CA ALA A 191 5.81 -32.94 -2.63
C ALA A 191 4.97 -33.09 -1.34
N SER A 192 4.22 -32.05 -0.96
CA SER A 192 3.31 -32.13 0.19
C SER A 192 2.16 -33.12 -0.05
N TYR A 193 1.58 -33.15 -1.25
CA TYR A 193 0.49 -34.07 -1.59
C TYR A 193 0.96 -35.53 -1.66
N ALA A 194 2.20 -35.77 -2.13
CA ALA A 194 2.82 -37.09 -2.14
C ALA A 194 3.00 -37.68 -0.73
N LEU A 195 3.18 -36.82 0.28
CA LEU A 195 3.22 -37.22 1.70
C LEU A 195 1.83 -37.45 2.31
N GLY A 196 0.75 -37.45 1.51
CA GLY A 196 -0.62 -37.65 1.98
C GLY A 196 -1.19 -36.47 2.79
N VAL A 197 -0.56 -35.29 2.71
CA VAL A 197 -1.02 -34.09 3.42
C VAL A 197 -2.25 -33.52 2.71
N PRO A 198 -3.36 -33.25 3.44
CA PRO A 198 -4.55 -32.67 2.82
C PRO A 198 -4.29 -31.23 2.37
N LYS A 199 -4.94 -30.83 1.28
CA LYS A 199 -4.72 -29.54 0.60
C LYS A 199 -4.79 -28.31 1.50
N TRP A 200 -5.77 -28.23 2.40
CA TRP A 200 -5.88 -27.09 3.32
C TRP A 200 -4.66 -26.97 4.25
N LYS A 201 -4.04 -28.09 4.64
CA LYS A 201 -2.84 -28.12 5.48
C LYS A 201 -1.61 -27.73 4.67
N THR A 202 -1.50 -28.15 3.41
CA THR A 202 -0.47 -27.67 2.47
C THR A 202 -0.54 -26.16 2.30
N ILE A 203 -1.74 -25.61 2.08
CA ILE A 203 -1.93 -24.16 1.94
C ILE A 203 -1.53 -23.44 3.23
N ALA A 204 -2.04 -23.88 4.39
CA ALA A 204 -1.82 -23.22 5.66
C ALA A 204 -0.38 -23.31 6.17
N ARG A 205 0.32 -24.43 5.92
CA ARG A 205 1.65 -24.70 6.50
C ARG A 205 2.80 -24.52 5.53
N ILE A 206 2.55 -24.50 4.21
CA ILE A 206 3.62 -24.42 3.20
C ILE A 206 3.39 -23.18 2.33
N VAL A 207 2.24 -23.09 1.65
CA VAL A 207 2.01 -22.03 0.66
C VAL A 207 1.95 -20.64 1.32
N LEU A 208 1.12 -20.46 2.34
CA LEU A 208 0.95 -19.17 3.02
C LEU A 208 2.26 -18.68 3.69
N PRO A 209 2.99 -19.50 4.46
CA PRO A 209 4.28 -19.08 5.01
C PRO A 209 5.32 -18.72 3.95
N THR A 210 5.34 -19.44 2.82
CA THR A 210 6.28 -19.17 1.72
C THR A 210 5.98 -17.82 1.03
N ALA A 211 4.70 -17.47 0.87
CA ALA A 211 4.27 -16.21 0.26
C ALA A 211 4.17 -15.03 1.25
N LEU A 212 4.34 -15.27 2.56
CA LEU A 212 3.98 -14.33 3.62
C LEU A 212 4.70 -12.97 3.50
N SER A 213 6.00 -12.96 3.16
CA SER A 213 6.78 -11.72 3.04
C SER A 213 6.21 -10.79 1.97
N GLY A 214 5.81 -11.37 0.84
CA GLY A 214 5.13 -10.68 -0.25
C GLY A 214 3.73 -10.21 0.12
N ILE A 215 2.93 -11.11 0.72
CA ILE A 215 1.55 -10.80 1.15
C ILE A 215 1.54 -9.64 2.14
N VAL A 216 2.41 -9.67 3.15
CA VAL A 216 2.51 -8.59 4.13
C VAL A 216 2.90 -7.28 3.45
N THR A 217 3.89 -7.29 2.55
CA THR A 217 4.29 -6.08 1.81
C THR A 217 3.12 -5.52 1.00
N GLY A 218 2.37 -6.37 0.30
CA GLY A 218 1.18 -5.97 -0.46
C GLY A 218 0.05 -5.41 0.40
N ILE A 219 -0.18 -5.98 1.59
CA ILE A 219 -1.16 -5.47 2.56
C ILE A 219 -0.72 -4.10 3.09
N MET A 220 0.57 -3.92 3.38
CA MET A 220 1.09 -2.63 3.86
C MET A 220 0.89 -1.52 2.83
N LEU A 221 1.10 -1.81 1.54
CA LEU A 221 0.81 -0.87 0.46
C LEU A 221 -0.69 -0.55 0.37
N ALA A 222 -1.56 -1.54 0.60
CA ALA A 222 -3.01 -1.33 0.64
C ALA A 222 -3.42 -0.41 1.80
N ILE A 223 -2.87 -0.65 3.00
CA ILE A 223 -3.11 0.18 4.18
C ILE A 223 -2.63 1.61 3.94
N ALA A 224 -1.40 1.77 3.44
CA ALA A 224 -0.82 3.09 3.14
C ALA A 224 -1.70 3.89 2.16
N ARG A 225 -2.25 3.23 1.13
CA ARG A 225 -3.17 3.86 0.18
C ARG A 225 -4.46 4.30 0.87
N VAL A 226 -5.10 3.40 1.63
CA VAL A 226 -6.37 3.65 2.31
C VAL A 226 -6.26 4.77 3.36
N MET A 227 -5.15 4.84 4.10
CA MET A 227 -4.88 5.95 5.04
C MET A 227 -4.83 7.33 4.35
N GLY A 228 -4.47 7.35 3.06
CA GLY A 228 -4.40 8.54 2.23
C GLY A 228 -5.70 8.92 1.52
N GLU A 229 -6.77 8.14 1.67
CA GLU A 229 -8.05 8.45 1.02
C GLU A 229 -8.78 9.61 1.71
N SER A 230 -9.20 10.61 0.94
CA SER A 230 -9.91 11.80 1.43
C SER A 230 -11.39 11.83 1.02
N SER A 231 -11.71 11.31 -0.17
CA SER A 231 -13.05 11.38 -0.76
C SER A 231 -14.12 10.70 0.09
N PRO A 232 -13.89 9.51 0.70
CA PRO A 232 -14.97 8.85 1.43
C PRO A 232 -15.24 9.51 2.78
N VAL A 233 -14.18 10.01 3.42
CA VAL A 233 -14.28 10.75 4.69
C VAL A 233 -15.06 12.06 4.49
N LEU A 234 -14.78 12.78 3.40
CA LEU A 234 -15.49 14.02 3.07
C LEU A 234 -17.00 13.80 2.93
N VAL A 235 -17.42 12.73 2.25
CA VAL A 235 -18.84 12.46 1.96
C VAL A 235 -19.58 11.92 3.19
N LEU A 236 -18.96 10.98 3.92
CA LEU A 236 -19.66 10.18 4.94
C LEU A 236 -19.58 10.77 6.34
N VAL A 237 -18.62 11.67 6.60
CA VAL A 237 -18.46 12.35 7.88
C VAL A 237 -18.59 13.86 7.73
N GLY A 238 -17.94 14.43 6.71
CA GLY A 238 -17.74 15.87 6.61
C GLY A 238 -16.66 16.36 7.60
N SER A 239 -16.53 17.68 7.77
CA SER A 239 -15.50 18.26 8.63
C SER A 239 -15.84 18.09 10.13
N SER A 240 -14.84 17.71 10.93
CA SER A 240 -14.94 17.65 12.39
C SER A 240 -13.58 18.01 12.99
N SER A 241 -13.59 18.85 14.03
CA SER A 241 -12.40 19.27 14.77
C SER A 241 -12.26 18.60 16.14
N VAL A 242 -13.19 17.69 16.48
CA VAL A 242 -13.28 17.05 17.79
C VAL A 242 -12.68 15.64 17.74
N ILE A 243 -11.95 15.25 18.78
CA ILE A 243 -11.45 13.88 18.93
C ILE A 243 -12.63 12.94 19.15
N ASN A 244 -12.75 11.94 18.29
CA ASN A 244 -13.76 10.91 18.41
C ASN A 244 -13.12 9.53 18.24
N TRP A 245 -13.22 8.69 19.27
CA TRP A 245 -12.76 7.31 19.27
C TRP A 245 -13.87 6.31 18.90
N ASP A 246 -15.13 6.72 18.99
CA ASP A 246 -16.27 5.88 18.63
C ASP A 246 -16.50 5.95 17.13
N ALA A 247 -16.16 4.87 16.43
CA ALA A 247 -16.39 4.77 15.00
C ALA A 247 -17.87 4.73 14.64
N PHE A 248 -18.76 4.26 15.51
CA PHE A 248 -20.17 4.04 15.18
C PHE A 248 -21.01 5.29 15.41
N LYS A 249 -20.53 6.25 16.21
CA LYS A 249 -21.27 7.46 16.57
C LYS A 249 -20.45 8.71 16.36
N GLY A 250 -21.07 9.69 15.71
CA GLY A 250 -20.50 11.02 15.55
C GLY A 250 -19.44 11.11 14.45
N SER A 251 -19.04 12.34 14.16
CA SER A 251 -18.14 12.64 13.05
C SER A 251 -16.68 12.42 13.42
N GLN A 252 -15.98 11.63 12.60
CA GLN A 252 -14.57 11.29 12.77
C GLN A 252 -13.75 11.74 11.55
N SER A 253 -12.97 12.82 11.72
CA SER A 253 -12.13 13.38 10.65
C SER A 253 -10.92 12.50 10.34
N SER A 254 -10.22 12.75 9.24
CA SER A 254 -8.98 12.06 8.86
C SER A 254 -7.89 13.06 8.50
N LEU A 255 -6.63 12.64 8.52
CA LEU A 255 -5.51 13.50 8.12
C LEU A 255 -5.68 14.06 6.69
N PRO A 256 -6.04 13.26 5.66
CA PRO A 256 -6.33 13.80 4.34
C PRO A 256 -7.50 14.80 4.32
N LEU A 257 -8.53 14.59 5.14
CA LEU A 257 -9.65 15.53 5.23
C LEU A 257 -9.25 16.83 5.93
N MET A 258 -8.43 16.75 6.99
CA MET A 258 -7.86 17.93 7.64
C MET A 258 -7.04 18.76 6.65
N MET A 259 -6.25 18.11 5.77
CA MET A 259 -5.53 18.81 4.70
C MET A 259 -6.51 19.56 3.78
N LEU A 260 -7.60 18.91 3.37
CA LEU A 260 -8.61 19.55 2.54
C LEU A 260 -9.30 20.73 3.25
N ASP A 261 -9.61 20.58 4.54
CA ASP A 261 -10.25 21.62 5.34
C ASP A 261 -9.33 22.84 5.51
N MET A 262 -8.03 22.62 5.75
CA MET A 262 -7.05 23.70 5.82
C MET A 262 -6.84 24.36 4.45
N TYR A 263 -6.75 23.58 3.37
CA TYR A 263 -6.65 24.15 2.03
C TYR A 263 -7.85 25.06 1.69
N LYS A 264 -9.07 24.65 2.07
CA LYS A 264 -10.29 25.46 1.89
C LYS A 264 -10.34 26.69 2.80
N ALA A 265 -9.67 26.66 3.95
CA ALA A 265 -9.64 27.77 4.90
C ALA A 265 -8.78 28.96 4.43
N GLY A 266 -7.90 28.76 3.43
CA GLY A 266 -7.16 29.82 2.75
C GLY A 266 -5.63 29.70 2.87
N ALA A 267 -4.92 30.77 2.50
CA ALA A 267 -3.46 30.79 2.37
C ALA A 267 -2.73 31.52 3.51
N GLN A 268 -3.39 31.70 4.66
CA GLN A 268 -2.74 32.31 5.83
C GLN A 268 -1.64 31.39 6.38
N PRO A 269 -0.53 31.94 6.92
CA PRO A 269 0.60 31.13 7.40
C PRO A 269 0.18 30.01 8.37
N ALA A 270 -0.62 30.33 9.39
CA ALA A 270 -1.09 29.36 10.37
C ALA A 270 -1.93 28.22 9.76
N VAL A 271 -2.66 28.49 8.68
CA VAL A 271 -3.46 27.48 7.96
C VAL A 271 -2.53 26.57 7.14
N LEU A 272 -1.56 27.15 6.45
CA LEU A 272 -0.57 26.40 5.68
C LEU A 272 0.31 25.53 6.59
N ASP A 273 0.69 26.03 7.76
CA ASP A 273 1.45 25.28 8.74
C ASP A 273 0.69 24.02 9.18
N LYS A 274 -0.61 24.13 9.47
CA LYS A 274 -1.48 22.98 9.79
C LYS A 274 -1.65 22.02 8.61
N LEU A 275 -1.76 22.54 7.38
CA LEU A 275 -1.86 21.74 6.15
C LEU A 275 -0.60 20.88 5.95
N TRP A 276 0.57 21.51 5.99
CA TRP A 276 1.86 20.82 5.83
C TRP A 276 2.16 19.90 7.00
N GLY A 277 1.80 20.31 8.22
CA GLY A 277 1.87 19.46 9.41
C GLY A 277 1.03 18.19 9.26
N ALA A 278 -0.22 18.29 8.77
CA ALA A 278 -1.09 17.14 8.56
C ALA A 278 -0.52 16.19 7.49
N ALA A 279 0.00 16.75 6.40
CA ALA A 279 0.64 15.98 5.33
C ALA A 279 1.88 15.22 5.83
N LEU A 280 2.79 15.90 6.55
CA LEU A 280 4.01 15.28 7.07
C LEU A 280 3.67 14.23 8.14
N THR A 281 2.65 14.49 8.97
CA THR A 281 2.16 13.52 9.97
C THR A 281 1.68 12.24 9.28
N LEU A 282 0.89 12.33 8.22
CA LEU A 282 0.41 11.16 7.49
C LEU A 282 1.57 10.35 6.91
N VAL A 283 2.56 11.01 6.31
CA VAL A 283 3.76 10.33 5.77
C VAL A 283 4.56 9.64 6.87
N ILE A 284 4.77 10.30 8.01
CA ILE A 284 5.45 9.70 9.16
C ILE A 284 4.69 8.47 9.66
N LEU A 285 3.37 8.56 9.82
CA LEU A 285 2.56 7.43 10.29
C LEU A 285 2.62 6.24 9.33
N ILE A 286 2.51 6.47 8.02
CA ILE A 286 2.64 5.42 7.01
C ILE A 286 4.04 4.81 7.04
N ALA A 287 5.09 5.63 7.14
CA ALA A 287 6.48 5.16 7.20
C ALA A 287 6.73 4.30 8.44
N VAL A 288 6.30 4.75 9.62
CA VAL A 288 6.41 4.01 10.88
C VAL A 288 5.66 2.68 10.80
N LEU A 289 4.43 2.69 10.30
CA LEU A 289 3.62 1.49 10.13
C LEU A 289 4.29 0.48 9.19
N ASN A 290 4.80 0.96 8.05
CA ASN A 290 5.51 0.14 7.05
C ASN A 290 6.79 -0.48 7.61
N ILE A 291 7.58 0.29 8.36
CA ILE A 291 8.81 -0.19 9.00
C ILE A 291 8.47 -1.22 10.08
N ALA A 292 7.51 -0.92 10.96
CA ALA A 292 7.09 -1.83 12.02
C ALA A 292 6.61 -3.16 11.45
N ALA A 293 5.74 -3.13 10.44
CA ALA A 293 5.26 -4.35 9.80
C ALA A 293 6.35 -5.14 9.08
N ARG A 294 7.32 -4.46 8.46
CA ARG A 294 8.48 -5.11 7.82
C ARG A 294 9.34 -5.84 8.85
N ILE A 295 9.59 -5.22 10.01
CA ILE A 295 10.35 -5.84 11.11
C ILE A 295 9.61 -7.07 11.64
N VAL A 296 8.29 -6.99 11.81
CA VAL A 296 7.46 -8.12 12.24
C VAL A 296 7.51 -9.24 11.19
N SER A 297 7.30 -8.92 9.91
CA SER A 297 7.33 -9.89 8.81
C SER A 297 8.67 -10.62 8.69
N ALA A 298 9.78 -9.90 8.84
CA ALA A 298 11.13 -10.48 8.78
C ALA A 298 11.38 -11.53 9.87
N LYS A 299 10.67 -11.47 11.01
CA LYS A 299 10.76 -12.50 12.05
C LYS A 299 9.97 -13.77 11.71
N PHE A 300 8.92 -13.67 10.88
CA PHE A 300 8.04 -14.78 10.51
C PHE A 300 8.35 -15.38 9.14
N SER A 301 9.14 -14.71 8.29
CA SER A 301 9.59 -15.29 7.03
C SER A 301 10.53 -16.47 7.30
N VAL A 302 10.23 -17.63 6.71
CA VAL A 302 11.08 -18.82 6.78
C VAL A 302 12.46 -18.46 6.24
N LYS A 303 13.50 -18.56 7.09
CA LYS A 303 14.89 -18.41 6.64
C LYS A 303 15.17 -19.49 5.60
N LYS A 304 15.64 -19.07 4.42
CA LYS A 304 16.23 -19.97 3.42
C LYS A 304 17.38 -20.75 4.03
#